data_AF-A0A834YZM1-F1
#
_entry.id   AF-A0A834YZM1-F1
#
_cell.length_a   1.000
_cell.length_b   1.000
_cell.length_c   1.000
_cell.angle_alpha   90.00
_cell.angle_beta   90.00
_cell.angle_gamma   90.00
#
_symmetry.space_group_name_H-M   'P 1'
#
loop_
_entity.id
_entity.type
_entity.pdbx_description
1 polymer ?
#
loop_
_entity_poly.entity_id
_entity_poly.type
_entity_poly.pdbx_seq_one_letter_code
_entity_poly.pdbx_strand_id
1 'polypeptide(L)'
;MATMITLPSPPFFMILFLIVLLPSACRCTGPDPLQDFCVADMKASISVNGFPCKPVYEVKSDEFFFEGLAKEGNTTNVFRANITAADVLAFPGLNTLGISMNRLDFTSGGVNPSHSHPHATMAGVIIKGKLLVGFMTTANVLHSKVLEA
;
A
#
# COMPACT_ATOMS: atom_id res chain seq x y z
N MET A 1 35.32 45.71 20.02
CA MET A 1 34.08 45.73 19.23
C MET A 1 33.33 44.44 19.55
N ALA A 2 32.47 44.45 20.56
CA ALA A 2 31.71 43.28 20.97
C ALA A 2 30.39 43.28 20.20
N THR A 3 30.25 42.37 19.24
CA THR A 3 28.99 42.10 18.55
C THR A 3 28.00 41.56 19.58
N MET A 4 27.02 42.38 19.97
CA MET A 4 25.89 41.93 20.77
C MET A 4 25.06 40.96 19.93
N ILE A 5 25.07 39.68 20.30
CA ILE A 5 24.13 38.70 19.79
C ILE A 5 22.81 38.97 20.53
N THR A 6 21.85 39.58 19.84
CA THR A 6 20.51 39.79 20.37
C THR A 6 19.82 38.42 20.48
N LEU A 7 19.54 37.95 21.70
CA LEU A 7 18.75 36.73 21.88
C LEU A 7 17.32 36.97 21.35
N PRO A 8 16.74 36.01 20.63
CA PRO A 8 15.38 36.13 20.13
C PRO A 8 14.38 36.35 21.28
N SER A 9 13.40 37.21 21.04
CA SER A 9 12.42 37.60 22.06
C SER A 9 11.53 36.42 22.51
N PRO A 10 10.96 36.44 23.73
CA PRO A 10 10.04 35.40 24.25
C PRO A 10 8.92 34.96 23.29
N PRO A 11 8.25 35.85 22.53
CA PRO A 11 7.22 35.43 21.57
C PRO A 11 7.79 34.58 20.42
N PHE A 12 9.05 34.77 20.04
CA PHE A 12 9.70 33.95 19.03
C PHE A 12 9.86 32.50 19.50
N PHE A 13 10.26 32.29 20.76
CA PHE A 13 10.34 30.97 21.37
C PHE A 13 8.97 30.32 21.50
N MET A 14 7.92 31.07 21.86
CA MET A 14 6.55 30.55 21.90
C MET A 14 6.05 30.12 20.52
N ILE A 15 6.28 30.92 19.47
CA ILE A 15 5.88 30.60 18.10
C ILE A 15 6.58 29.33 17.61
N LEU A 16 7.89 29.20 17.89
CA LEU A 16 8.65 28.00 17.54
C LEU A 16 8.11 26.76 18.27
N PHE A 17 7.77 26.90 19.56
CA PHE A 17 7.19 25.82 20.37
C PHE A 17 5.80 25.41 19.84
N LEU A 18 4.98 26.38 19.42
CA LEU A 18 3.69 26.15 18.79
C LEU A 18 3.83 25.38 17.47
N ILE A 19 4.79 25.74 16.61
CA ILE A 19 5.05 25.04 15.33
C ILE A 19 5.46 23.58 15.56
N VAL A 20 6.26 23.30 16.59
CA VAL A 20 6.68 21.93 16.97
C VAL A 20 5.53 21.10 17.54
N LEU A 21 4.55 21.75 18.17
CA LEU A 21 3.35 21.12 18.75
C LEU A 21 2.20 20.95 17.77
N LEU A 22 2.30 21.43 16.52
CA LEU A 22 1.30 21.09 15.52
C LEU A 22 1.31 19.57 15.36
N PRO A 23 0.18 18.87 15.60
CA PRO A 23 0.12 17.44 15.39
C PRO A 23 0.46 17.19 13.93
N SER A 24 1.59 16.52 13.70
CA SER A 24 1.89 15.94 12.40
C SER A 24 0.69 15.06 12.06
N ALA A 25 0.00 15.37 10.96
CA ALA A 25 -1.12 14.56 10.51
C ALA A 25 -0.58 13.14 10.31
N CYS A 26 -0.87 12.26 11.27
CA CYS A 26 -0.50 10.85 11.19
C CYS A 26 -1.33 10.26 10.07
N ARG A 27 -0.76 10.24 8.86
CA ARG A 27 -1.37 9.56 7.74
C ARG A 27 -1.08 8.07 7.95
N CYS A 28 -2.12 7.31 8.28
CA CYS A 28 -2.06 5.84 8.32
C CYS A 28 -2.01 5.21 6.91
N THR A 29 -1.71 6.01 5.89
CA THR A 29 -1.62 5.63 4.47
C THR A 29 -0.16 5.69 4.02
N GLY A 30 0.14 5.14 2.83
CA GLY A 30 1.44 5.35 2.20
C GLY A 30 1.76 6.84 2.05
N PRO A 31 3.06 7.24 2.10
CA PRO A 31 3.48 8.61 1.81
C PRO A 31 3.05 9.03 0.39
N ASP A 32 2.69 10.29 0.22
CA ASP A 32 2.39 10.84 -1.10
C ASP A 32 3.67 10.84 -1.96
N PRO A 33 3.58 10.56 -3.28
CA PRO A 33 4.73 10.62 -4.18
C PRO A 33 5.24 12.07 -4.29
N LEU A 34 6.57 12.23 -4.36
CA LEU A 34 7.24 13.54 -4.50
C LEU A 34 7.63 13.85 -5.95
N GLN A 35 7.37 12.92 -6.87
CA GLN A 35 7.67 12.99 -8.29
C GLN A 35 6.71 12.07 -9.05
N ASP A 36 6.68 12.16 -10.38
CA ASP A 36 5.75 11.40 -11.22
C ASP A 36 5.87 9.87 -11.05
N PHE A 37 7.09 9.35 -10.91
CA PHE A 37 7.34 7.93 -10.69
C PHE A 37 8.62 7.67 -9.91
N CYS A 38 8.68 6.53 -9.23
CA CYS A 38 9.86 6.00 -8.56
C CYS A 38 9.82 4.47 -8.63
N VAL A 39 10.19 3.89 -9.78
CA VAL A 39 10.18 2.42 -9.95
C VAL A 39 11.12 1.79 -8.92
N ALA A 40 10.64 0.81 -8.15
CA ALA A 40 11.44 0.17 -7.10
C ALA A 40 12.69 -0.51 -7.65
N ASP A 41 13.84 -0.20 -7.06
CA ASP A 41 15.09 -0.92 -7.26
C ASP A 41 15.18 -2.09 -6.27
N MET A 42 14.77 -3.27 -6.76
CA MET A 42 14.80 -4.51 -6.00
C MET A 42 16.21 -5.06 -5.73
N LYS A 43 17.26 -4.44 -6.32
CA LYS A 43 18.66 -4.84 -6.17
C LYS A 43 19.47 -3.85 -5.34
N ALA A 44 18.85 -2.78 -4.85
CA ALA A 44 19.53 -1.79 -4.03
C ALA A 44 20.08 -2.44 -2.74
N SER A 45 21.29 -2.05 -2.35
CA SER A 45 21.92 -2.51 -1.10
C SER A 45 21.43 -1.75 0.13
N ILE A 46 20.87 -0.56 -0.08
CA ILE A 46 20.29 0.27 0.98
C ILE A 46 18.83 -0.10 1.21
N SER A 47 18.41 -0.06 2.47
CA SER A 47 17.00 -0.24 2.86
C SER A 47 16.45 1.08 3.39
N VAL A 48 15.24 1.42 2.95
CA VAL A 48 14.49 2.62 3.32
C VAL A 48 13.05 2.23 3.60
N ASN A 49 12.22 3.16 4.09
CA ASN A 49 10.77 2.91 4.13
C ASN A 49 10.23 2.82 2.70
N GLY A 50 9.74 1.64 2.30
CA GLY A 50 9.45 1.33 0.90
C GLY A 50 10.67 0.79 0.18
N PHE A 51 10.94 1.28 -1.03
CA PHE A 51 12.07 0.85 -1.85
C PHE A 51 12.82 2.04 -2.44
N PRO A 52 14.16 1.99 -2.55
CA PRO A 52 14.93 2.95 -3.33
C PRO A 52 14.43 2.99 -4.79
N CYS A 53 14.49 4.14 -5.44
CA CYS A 53 14.12 4.27 -6.85
C CYS A 53 15.28 3.84 -7.75
N LYS A 54 14.97 3.21 -8.88
CA LYS A 54 15.92 3.08 -9.99
C LYS A 54 16.28 4.46 -10.56
N PRO A 55 17.49 4.64 -11.11
CA PRO A 55 17.81 5.85 -11.88
C PRO A 55 16.86 6.01 -13.06
N VAL A 56 16.41 7.24 -13.32
CA VAL A 56 15.41 7.55 -14.37
C VAL A 56 15.81 7.03 -15.75
N TYR A 57 17.11 7.03 -16.07
CA TYR A 57 17.63 6.55 -17.36
C TYR A 57 17.63 5.02 -17.51
N GLU A 58 17.45 4.27 -16.42
CA GLU A 58 17.33 2.80 -16.45
C GLU A 58 15.88 2.32 -16.48
N VAL A 59 14.94 3.22 -16.18
CA VAL A 59 13.50 2.92 -16.17
C VAL A 59 13.00 2.67 -17.59
N LYS A 60 12.23 1.59 -17.76
CA LYS A 60 11.66 1.20 -19.07
C LYS A 60 10.15 1.28 -19.05
N SER A 61 9.57 1.45 -20.25
CA SER A 61 8.11 1.51 -20.40
C SER A 61 7.40 0.27 -19.86
N ASP A 62 7.97 -0.91 -20.05
CA ASP A 62 7.39 -2.18 -19.60
C ASP A 62 7.20 -2.25 -18.07
N GLU A 63 7.94 -1.44 -17.30
CA GLU A 63 7.84 -1.42 -15.84
C GLU A 63 6.60 -0.68 -15.32
N PHE A 64 5.80 -0.12 -16.24
CA PHE A 64 4.50 0.50 -15.96
C PHE A 64 3.32 -0.36 -16.41
N PHE A 65 3.57 -1.56 -16.96
CA PHE A 65 2.52 -2.48 -17.40
C PHE A 65 2.64 -3.81 -16.66
N PHE A 66 1.49 -4.34 -16.20
CA PHE A 66 1.45 -5.60 -15.47
C PHE A 66 0.33 -6.51 -15.96
N GLU A 67 0.72 -7.60 -16.62
CA GLU A 67 -0.21 -8.61 -17.14
C GLU A 67 -0.42 -9.77 -16.16
N GLY A 68 0.21 -9.75 -14.98
CA GLY A 68 0.17 -10.88 -14.04
C GLY A 68 -1.24 -11.24 -13.54
N LEU A 69 -2.18 -10.29 -13.59
CA LEU A 69 -3.59 -10.52 -13.20
C LEU A 69 -4.48 -11.02 -14.35
N ALA A 70 -3.94 -11.13 -15.57
CA ALA A 70 -4.74 -11.48 -16.76
C ALA A 70 -5.22 -12.94 -16.76
N LYS A 71 -4.54 -13.83 -16.04
CA LYS A 71 -4.82 -15.27 -16.02
C LYS A 71 -5.34 -15.72 -14.66
N GLU A 72 -6.23 -16.71 -14.70
CA GLU A 72 -6.70 -17.42 -13.50
C GLU A 72 -5.52 -18.13 -12.81
N GLY A 73 -5.47 -18.02 -11.49
CA GLY A 73 -4.51 -18.73 -10.66
C GLY A 73 -4.85 -20.22 -10.45
N ASN A 74 -3.86 -21.01 -10.03
CA ASN A 74 -4.04 -22.44 -9.79
C ASN A 74 -4.75 -22.70 -8.45
N THR A 75 -6.01 -23.15 -8.52
CA THR A 75 -6.81 -23.49 -7.34
C THR A 75 -6.74 -24.97 -6.92
N THR A 76 -5.85 -25.77 -7.51
CA THR A 76 -5.63 -27.19 -7.13
C THR A 76 -4.76 -27.27 -5.88
N ASN A 77 -5.30 -26.80 -4.76
CA ASN A 77 -4.65 -26.81 -3.45
C ASN A 77 -5.69 -26.99 -2.33
N VAL A 78 -5.23 -27.14 -1.09
CA VAL A 78 -6.08 -27.43 0.08
C VAL A 78 -7.13 -26.34 0.34
N PHE A 79 -6.84 -25.08 -0.01
CA PHE A 79 -7.75 -23.96 0.16
C PHE A 79 -8.69 -23.78 -1.02
N ARG A 80 -8.45 -24.47 -2.14
CA ARG A 80 -9.26 -24.38 -3.36
C ARG A 80 -9.38 -22.93 -3.87
N ALA A 81 -8.35 -22.13 -3.59
CA ALA A 81 -8.28 -20.71 -3.90
C ALA A 81 -6.84 -20.32 -4.27
N ASN A 82 -6.67 -19.26 -5.04
CA ASN A 82 -5.36 -18.68 -5.35
C ASN A 82 -5.42 -17.16 -5.23
N ILE A 83 -4.35 -16.56 -4.69
CA ILE A 83 -4.16 -15.12 -4.65
C ILE A 83 -2.98 -14.79 -5.57
N THR A 84 -3.24 -14.07 -6.64
CA THR A 84 -2.21 -13.53 -7.54
C THR A 84 -1.96 -12.07 -7.15
N ALA A 85 -0.75 -11.78 -6.66
CA ALA A 85 -0.40 -10.46 -6.16
C ALA A 85 0.05 -9.50 -7.27
N ALA A 86 -0.37 -8.24 -7.16
CA ALA A 86 0.14 -7.09 -7.90
C ALA A 86 0.46 -5.98 -6.89
N ASP A 87 1.36 -6.29 -5.96
CA ASP A 87 2.00 -5.34 -5.05
C ASP A 87 3.32 -4.85 -5.64
N VAL A 88 4.05 -4.00 -4.90
CA VAL A 88 5.34 -3.48 -5.35
C VAL A 88 6.37 -4.58 -5.64
N LEU A 89 6.29 -5.74 -4.99
CA LEU A 89 7.22 -6.85 -5.20
C LEU A 89 6.98 -7.51 -6.56
N ALA A 90 5.72 -7.67 -6.96
CA ALA A 90 5.35 -8.20 -8.28
C ALA A 90 5.36 -7.13 -9.39
N PHE A 91 5.05 -5.90 -9.05
CA PHE A 91 4.91 -4.77 -9.97
C PHE A 91 5.67 -3.52 -9.43
N PRO A 92 6.99 -3.45 -9.67
CA PRO A 92 7.87 -2.39 -9.12
C PRO A 92 7.47 -0.96 -9.48
N GLY A 93 6.72 -0.77 -10.57
CA GLY A 93 6.19 0.54 -10.98
C GLY A 93 5.20 1.15 -9.99
N LEU A 94 4.63 0.37 -9.06
CA LEU A 94 3.69 0.85 -8.05
C LEU A 94 4.36 1.57 -6.86
N ASN A 95 5.68 1.49 -6.75
CA ASN A 95 6.39 2.10 -5.64
C ASN A 95 6.09 3.61 -5.54
N THR A 96 5.82 4.09 -4.32
CA THR A 96 5.35 5.45 -3.98
C THR A 96 3.94 5.85 -4.40
N LEU A 97 3.24 5.05 -5.23
CA LEU A 97 1.94 5.43 -5.79
C LEU A 97 0.73 5.16 -4.88
N GLY A 98 0.93 4.51 -3.73
CA GLY A 98 -0.12 4.29 -2.74
C GLY A 98 -1.21 3.29 -3.15
N ILE A 99 -1.00 2.53 -4.23
CA ILE A 99 -1.95 1.51 -4.71
C ILE A 99 -1.27 0.14 -4.84
N SER A 100 -2.08 -0.91 -4.69
CA SER A 100 -1.75 -2.29 -5.04
C SER A 100 -3.02 -3.02 -5.41
N MET A 101 -2.90 -4.16 -6.08
CA MET A 101 -4.03 -4.98 -6.48
C MET A 101 -3.74 -6.45 -6.22
N ASN A 102 -4.79 -7.24 -6.07
CA ASN A 102 -4.70 -8.70 -6.05
C ASN A 102 -5.86 -9.27 -6.86
N ARG A 103 -5.61 -10.39 -7.55
CA ARG A 103 -6.67 -11.23 -8.13
C ARG A 103 -6.86 -12.46 -7.24
N LEU A 104 -8.11 -12.76 -6.93
CA LEU A 104 -8.47 -13.97 -6.20
C LEU A 104 -9.30 -14.88 -7.08
N ASP A 105 -8.86 -16.11 -7.26
CA ASP A 105 -9.59 -17.15 -7.99
C ASP A 105 -10.00 -18.25 -6.99
N PHE A 106 -11.23 -18.73 -7.10
CA PHE A 106 -11.82 -19.75 -6.23
C PHE A 106 -12.42 -20.86 -7.08
N THR A 107 -12.25 -22.11 -6.67
CA THR A 107 -13.10 -23.21 -7.14
C THR A 107 -14.21 -23.50 -6.12
N SER A 108 -15.13 -24.41 -6.43
CA SER A 108 -16.26 -24.72 -5.56
C SER A 108 -15.82 -25.18 -4.17
N GLY A 109 -16.35 -24.50 -3.14
CA GLY A 109 -15.97 -24.69 -1.74
C GLY A 109 -14.62 -24.06 -1.36
N GLY A 110 -14.04 -23.23 -2.24
CA GLY A 110 -12.81 -22.51 -1.96
C GLY A 110 -12.96 -21.43 -0.91
N VAL A 111 -11.89 -21.25 -0.12
CA VAL A 111 -11.85 -20.31 1.00
C VAL A 111 -10.53 -19.56 0.97
N ASN A 112 -10.61 -18.24 1.10
CA ASN A 112 -9.48 -17.43 1.53
C ASN A 112 -9.63 -17.27 3.04
N PRO A 113 -8.77 -17.90 3.87
CA PRO A 113 -8.93 -17.90 5.32
C PRO A 113 -9.00 -16.48 5.91
N SER A 114 -9.50 -16.39 7.14
CA SER A 114 -9.50 -15.13 7.89
C SER A 114 -8.09 -14.54 7.96
N HIS A 115 -7.93 -13.30 7.53
CA HIS A 115 -6.66 -12.57 7.49
C HIS A 115 -6.90 -11.06 7.70
N SER A 116 -5.83 -10.27 7.77
CA SER A 116 -5.90 -8.81 7.91
C SER A 116 -4.87 -8.12 7.00
N HIS A 117 -5.15 -6.86 6.68
CA HIS A 117 -4.22 -5.97 6.00
C HIS A 117 -3.87 -4.80 6.94
N PRO A 118 -2.72 -4.83 7.62
CA PRO A 118 -2.42 -3.89 8.70
C PRO A 118 -2.25 -2.43 8.22
N HIS A 119 -2.01 -2.20 6.93
CA HIS A 119 -1.67 -0.90 6.37
C HIS A 119 -2.54 -0.49 5.18
N ALA A 120 -3.64 -1.19 4.90
CA ALA A 120 -4.48 -0.90 3.74
C ALA A 120 -5.95 -1.27 3.98
N THR A 121 -6.84 -0.45 3.46
CA THR A 121 -8.24 -0.84 3.23
C THR A 121 -8.34 -1.58 1.89
N MET A 122 -9.23 -2.57 1.81
CA MET A 122 -9.49 -3.31 0.58
C MET A 122 -10.82 -2.90 -0.03
N ALA A 123 -10.81 -2.59 -1.33
CA ALA A 123 -12.00 -2.55 -2.17
C ALA A 123 -11.88 -3.65 -3.23
N GLY A 124 -12.99 -4.31 -3.55
CA GLY A 124 -12.98 -5.43 -4.49
C GLY A 124 -14.30 -5.55 -5.26
N VAL A 125 -14.25 -6.24 -6.39
CA VAL A 125 -15.38 -6.53 -7.27
C VAL A 125 -15.40 -8.00 -7.61
N ILE A 126 -16.58 -8.61 -7.64
CA ILE A 126 -16.75 -9.98 -8.14
C ILE A 126 -16.85 -9.91 -9.65
N ILE A 127 -15.90 -10.53 -10.34
CA ILE A 127 -15.86 -10.55 -11.82
C ILE A 127 -16.66 -11.72 -12.40
N LYS A 128 -16.75 -12.83 -11.65
CA LYS A 128 -17.44 -14.06 -12.09
C LYS A 128 -17.90 -14.87 -10.89
N GLY A 129 -19.08 -15.47 -11.00
CA GLY A 129 -19.62 -16.37 -9.99
C GLY A 129 -20.20 -15.64 -8.78
N LYS A 130 -20.18 -16.31 -7.63
CA LYS A 130 -20.72 -15.81 -6.36
C LYS A 130 -19.80 -16.17 -5.20
N LEU A 131 -19.65 -15.25 -4.26
CA LEU A 131 -18.75 -15.41 -3.12
C LEU A 131 -19.39 -14.85 -1.85
N LEU A 132 -19.34 -15.60 -0.75
CA LEU A 132 -19.64 -15.07 0.57
C LEU A 132 -18.44 -14.24 1.03
N VAL A 133 -18.62 -12.93 1.16
CA VAL A 133 -17.59 -12.00 1.60
C VAL A 133 -18.01 -11.40 2.93
N GLY A 134 -17.06 -11.22 3.85
CA GLY A 134 -17.32 -10.56 5.12
C GLY A 134 -16.06 -10.05 5.80
N PHE A 135 -16.25 -9.20 6.79
CA PHE A 135 -15.20 -8.71 7.67
C PHE A 135 -15.72 -8.69 9.11
N MET A 136 -14.79 -8.76 10.07
CA MET A 136 -15.10 -8.71 11.49
C MET A 136 -14.61 -7.39 12.08
N THR A 137 -15.45 -6.73 12.86
CA THR A 137 -15.06 -5.51 13.58
C THR A 137 -14.20 -5.85 14.80
N THR A 138 -13.54 -4.85 15.38
CA THR A 138 -12.79 -4.99 16.63
C THR A 138 -13.65 -5.33 17.85
N ALA A 139 -14.98 -5.20 17.73
CA ALA A 139 -15.95 -5.67 18.71
C ALA A 139 -16.42 -7.11 18.46
N ASN A 140 -15.73 -7.86 17.58
CA ASN A 140 -16.07 -9.24 17.18
C ASN A 140 -17.45 -9.38 16.51
N VAL A 141 -17.93 -8.32 15.84
CA VAL A 141 -19.18 -8.38 15.07
C VAL A 141 -18.86 -8.72 13.61
N LEU A 142 -19.46 -9.79 13.10
CA LEU A 142 -19.33 -10.22 11.70
C LEU A 142 -20.34 -9.49 10.82
N HIS A 143 -19.84 -8.85 9.76
CA HIS A 143 -20.66 -8.34 8.65
C HIS A 143 -20.34 -9.18 7.41
N SER A 144 -21.35 -9.80 6.79
CA SER A 144 -21.14 -10.63 5.60
C SER A 144 -22.32 -10.57 4.64
N LYS A 145 -22.03 -10.82 3.36
CA LYS A 145 -23.01 -10.88 2.27
C LYS A 145 -22.52 -11.77 1.14
N VAL A 146 -23.42 -12.50 0.49
CA VAL A 146 -23.13 -13.14 -0.79
C VAL A 146 -23.13 -12.06 -1.87
N LEU A 147 -21.99 -11.88 -2.52
CA LEU A 147 -21.81 -10.99 -3.66
C LEU A 147 -21.75 -11.82 -4.94
N GLU A 148 -22.30 -11.29 -6.03
CA GLU A 148 -22.37 -11.94 -7.35
C GLU A 148 -21.90 -10.93 -8.41
N ALA A 149 -21.43 -11.45 -9.56
CA ALA A 149 -20.99 -10.64 -10.71
C ALA A 149 -22.16 -10.02 -11.48
#